data_AF-A0A3A0DS01-F1
#
_entry.id   AF-A0A3A0DS01-F1
#
_cell.length_a   1.000
_cell.length_b   1.000
_cell.length_c   1.000
_cell.angle_alpha   90.00
_cell.angle_beta   90.00
_cell.angle_gamma   90.00
#
_symmetry.space_group_name_H-M   'P 1'
#
loop_
_entity.id
_entity.type
_entity.pdbx_description
1 polymer ?
#
loop_
_entity_poly.entity_id
_entity_poly.type
_entity_poly.pdbx_seq_one_letter_code
_entity_poly.pdbx_strand_id
1 'polypeptide(L)'
;MSKFILVDHSLKGVGGHHYEYAAHVLSAAERAGYAPVLATHRRFRPGRDYSRYWPTWPIFRYTTYSKFTVYRSQPHRDASGAGRIAGRWNLSGVGERVKDFLYRRGREKRVAAMAAGLARLFARESVAAGDQVFVPTLSELDLEGVVRFLEATPSTQVADWHLQFHYNIFDGREPEFAAQAGKLDVMREAFAAALARTPNHRLHFYNTTEQLAAQYERMGLAAFHALPYPVNEALARRDEDGAADASGEIVATPRPLRIACLGAIRPEKGAAELAGVVEALWDSHFLPGRCQLVVQSNKRRFRLPLPVDDADELPEGVEPVVYAPHPLPMETYVELIRAADIGLLLYDSRRYYARCSGVLVELLSVGTPVIATAGCWMAEQLAEANFAHLDGALRELKRVRCIDMGGVQVPGGSRDVVTDVEVPRTATHAMCSFRWRFPSEAGTYVRVSLESPCDEEQESTGPSFILGRRAGDGLVRAMFPVDPSANRVRLRWENAYDSGPIALADVQIDLLSAQHLPGATYPFGAVGLVAADDSQVAPLVDDMVAHWLHYRRTALEFAQGWSAFHNADRIVAELAQRTRTSTSHGLSAA
;
A
#
# COMPACT_ATOMS: atom_id res chain seq x y z
N MET A 1 -4.98 13.73 -34.73
CA MET A 1 -5.16 12.89 -33.52
C MET A 1 -4.14 13.35 -32.50
N SER A 2 -4.55 13.71 -31.29
CA SER A 2 -3.61 14.11 -30.23
C SER A 2 -2.84 12.89 -29.73
N LYS A 3 -1.60 13.11 -29.28
CA LYS A 3 -0.73 12.05 -28.79
C LYS A 3 -0.81 11.91 -27.27
N PHE A 4 -0.59 10.68 -26.80
CA PHE A 4 -0.34 10.40 -25.39
C PHE A 4 1.07 9.80 -25.27
N ILE A 5 2.02 10.60 -24.81
CA ILE A 5 3.43 10.26 -24.73
C ILE A 5 3.76 9.85 -23.29
N LEU A 6 3.97 8.56 -23.05
CA LEU A 6 4.38 8.04 -21.74
C LEU A 6 5.90 7.90 -21.68
N VAL A 7 6.51 8.54 -20.69
CA VAL A 7 7.96 8.54 -20.45
C VAL A 7 8.29 7.78 -19.17
N ASP A 8 8.63 6.50 -19.27
CA ASP A 8 9.11 5.71 -18.13
C ASP A 8 10.58 5.31 -18.34
N HIS A 9 11.47 6.15 -17.84
CA HIS A 9 12.91 5.93 -17.91
C HIS A 9 13.42 4.80 -16.99
N SER A 10 12.56 4.20 -16.16
CA SER A 10 12.87 3.04 -15.32
C SER A 10 12.45 1.71 -15.95
N LEU A 11 11.60 1.75 -16.97
CA LEU A 11 11.17 0.58 -17.75
C LEU A 11 12.33 -0.04 -18.56
N LYS A 12 12.85 -1.18 -18.10
CA LYS A 12 14.03 -1.88 -18.68
C LYS A 12 13.71 -3.13 -19.51
N GLY A 13 12.49 -3.64 -19.48
CA GLY A 13 12.10 -4.85 -20.20
C GLY A 13 10.59 -5.06 -20.11
N VAL A 14 10.11 -6.11 -20.78
CA VAL A 14 8.72 -6.58 -20.68
C VAL A 14 8.52 -7.32 -19.36
N GLY A 15 7.36 -7.12 -18.73
CA GLY A 15 7.00 -7.71 -17.45
C GLY A 15 7.39 -6.87 -16.23
N GLY A 16 6.66 -7.11 -15.13
CA GLY A 16 6.83 -6.40 -13.86
C GLY A 16 6.21 -5.00 -13.87
N HIS A 17 6.01 -4.46 -12.67
CA HIS A 17 5.17 -3.30 -12.40
C HIS A 17 5.33 -2.09 -13.35
N HIS A 18 6.55 -1.69 -13.73
CA HIS A 18 6.75 -0.55 -14.66
C HIS A 18 6.16 -0.82 -16.05
N TYR A 19 6.35 -2.03 -16.58
CA TYR A 19 5.86 -2.37 -17.92
C TYR A 19 4.33 -2.40 -17.93
N GLU A 20 3.77 -2.98 -16.87
CA GLU A 20 2.34 -3.24 -16.71
C GLU A 20 1.60 -1.92 -16.57
N TYR A 21 2.08 -1.05 -15.68
CA TYR A 21 1.58 0.32 -15.54
C TYR A 21 1.55 1.04 -16.90
N ALA A 22 2.69 1.05 -17.62
CA ALA A 22 2.80 1.73 -18.91
C ALA A 22 1.85 1.13 -19.96
N ALA A 23 1.74 -0.20 -20.02
CA ALA A 23 0.88 -0.89 -20.97
C ALA A 23 -0.60 -0.63 -20.72
N HIS A 24 -1.05 -0.60 -19.46
CA HIS A 24 -2.44 -0.33 -19.12
C HIS A 24 -2.81 1.12 -19.44
N VAL A 25 -1.99 2.09 -19.04
CA VAL A 25 -2.26 3.50 -19.31
C VAL A 25 -2.24 3.82 -20.80
N LEU A 26 -1.29 3.27 -21.58
CA LEU A 26 -1.25 3.49 -23.03
C LEU A 26 -2.42 2.82 -23.76
N SER A 27 -2.86 1.64 -23.32
CA SER A 27 -4.05 0.98 -23.87
C SER A 27 -5.32 1.81 -23.58
N ALA A 28 -5.44 2.34 -22.36
CA ALA A 28 -6.52 3.25 -22.00
C ALA A 28 -6.49 4.56 -22.82
N ALA A 29 -5.30 5.11 -23.05
CA ALA A 29 -5.13 6.31 -23.87
C ALA A 29 -5.57 6.08 -25.32
N GLU A 30 -5.25 4.90 -25.88
CA GLU A 30 -5.69 4.50 -27.21
C GLU A 30 -7.23 4.40 -27.30
N ARG A 31 -7.88 3.74 -26.32
CA ARG A 31 -9.34 3.68 -26.24
C ARG A 31 -9.99 5.06 -26.10
N ALA A 32 -9.32 5.98 -25.41
CA ALA A 32 -9.73 7.37 -25.30
C ALA A 32 -9.46 8.22 -26.56
N GLY A 33 -8.92 7.63 -27.64
CA GLY A 33 -8.70 8.29 -28.92
C GLY A 33 -7.37 9.03 -29.06
N TYR A 34 -6.41 8.78 -28.17
CA TYR A 34 -5.04 9.29 -28.31
C TYR A 34 -4.16 8.35 -29.13
N ALA A 35 -3.17 8.89 -29.82
CA ALA A 35 -2.10 8.11 -30.45
C ALA A 35 -0.99 7.84 -29.41
N PRO A 36 -0.81 6.60 -28.91
CA PRO A 36 0.12 6.31 -27.83
C PRO A 36 1.58 6.30 -28.31
N VAL A 37 2.49 6.84 -27.50
CA VAL A 37 3.93 6.80 -27.71
C VAL A 37 4.61 6.41 -26.40
N LEU A 38 5.60 5.51 -26.46
CA LEU A 38 6.31 5.02 -25.29
C LEU A 38 7.80 5.38 -25.35
N ALA A 39 8.32 6.04 -24.33
CA ALA A 39 9.75 6.30 -24.19
C ALA A 39 10.31 5.61 -22.94
N THR A 40 11.39 4.84 -23.09
CA THR A 40 11.86 3.89 -22.09
C THR A 40 13.35 3.99 -21.78
N HIS A 41 13.82 3.23 -20.80
CA HIS A 41 15.25 3.01 -20.60
C HIS A 41 15.89 2.37 -21.85
N ARG A 42 17.11 2.75 -22.22
CA ARG A 42 17.88 2.21 -23.37
C ARG A 42 18.16 0.70 -23.33
N ARG A 43 17.91 0.07 -22.18
CA ARG A 43 18.01 -1.39 -21.98
C ARG A 43 16.70 -2.11 -22.27
N PHE A 44 15.60 -1.38 -22.45
CA PHE A 44 14.35 -1.94 -22.91
C PHE A 44 14.58 -2.72 -24.20
N ARG A 45 14.14 -3.97 -24.19
CA ARG A 45 14.10 -4.85 -25.34
C ARG A 45 12.65 -5.24 -25.51
N PRO A 46 11.98 -4.84 -26.60
CA PRO A 46 10.69 -5.42 -26.93
C PRO A 46 10.94 -6.92 -27.13
N GLY A 47 10.42 -7.74 -26.22
CA GLY A 47 10.46 -9.19 -26.34
C GLY A 47 9.51 -9.67 -27.45
N ARG A 48 9.43 -10.98 -27.68
CA ARG A 48 8.41 -11.55 -28.58
C ARG A 48 6.98 -11.22 -28.14
N ASP A 49 6.79 -11.06 -26.83
CA ASP A 49 5.49 -10.73 -26.22
C ASP A 49 5.16 -9.22 -26.26
N TYR A 50 6.07 -8.39 -26.79
CA TYR A 50 5.77 -7.00 -27.08
C TYR A 50 5.02 -6.91 -28.42
N SER A 51 3.72 -7.26 -28.39
CA SER A 51 2.83 -7.26 -29.56
C SER A 51 2.25 -5.87 -29.89
N ARG A 52 2.59 -4.84 -29.10
CA ARG A 52 2.04 -3.49 -29.24
C ARG A 52 2.74 -2.75 -30.37
N TYR A 53 1.97 -2.12 -31.24
CA TYR A 53 2.45 -1.34 -32.39
C TYR A 53 2.80 0.12 -32.06
N TRP A 54 2.83 0.49 -30.77
CA TRP A 54 3.13 1.86 -30.36
C TRP A 54 4.58 2.23 -30.71
N PRO A 55 4.82 3.43 -31.28
CA PRO A 55 6.16 3.98 -31.40
C PRO A 55 6.89 3.93 -30.05
N THR A 56 8.01 3.19 -30.01
CA THR A 56 8.76 2.93 -28.78
C THR A 56 10.20 3.40 -28.89
N TRP A 57 10.61 4.23 -27.93
CA TRP A 57 11.87 4.96 -27.95
C TRP A 57 12.75 4.62 -26.74
N PRO A 58 13.67 3.64 -26.85
CA PRO A 58 14.59 3.25 -25.77
C PRO A 58 15.76 4.24 -25.64
N ILE A 59 15.51 5.39 -25.03
CA ILE A 59 16.40 6.56 -25.07
C ILE A 59 17.16 6.78 -23.75
N PHE A 60 16.54 6.54 -22.60
CA PHE A 60 17.04 7.02 -21.31
C PHE A 60 18.16 6.15 -20.74
N ARG A 61 19.16 6.78 -20.12
CA ARG A 61 20.38 6.10 -19.63
C ARG A 61 20.28 5.61 -18.19
N TYR A 62 19.54 6.33 -17.36
CA TYR A 62 19.42 6.13 -15.93
C TYR A 62 17.97 5.85 -15.58
N THR A 63 17.76 5.24 -14.42
CA THR A 63 16.44 5.06 -13.79
C THR A 63 16.25 6.10 -12.69
N THR A 64 15.01 6.23 -12.21
CA THR A 64 14.69 7.14 -11.10
C THR A 64 15.38 6.70 -9.80
N TYR A 65 15.59 5.39 -9.63
CA TYR A 65 16.30 4.82 -8.47
C TYR A 65 17.77 5.24 -8.48
N SER A 66 18.12 6.16 -7.60
CA SER A 66 19.43 6.79 -7.59
C SER A 66 19.84 7.16 -6.17
N LYS A 67 21.06 6.79 -5.77
CA LYS A 67 21.66 7.19 -4.49
C LYS A 67 21.88 8.71 -4.33
N PHE A 68 21.64 9.46 -5.41
CA PHE A 68 21.83 10.90 -5.47
C PHE A 68 20.55 11.68 -5.21
N THR A 69 19.41 10.99 -5.03
CA THR A 69 18.15 11.65 -4.67
C THR A 69 18.13 12.05 -3.20
N VAL A 70 17.28 13.01 -2.86
CA VAL A 70 17.03 13.46 -1.48
C VAL A 70 16.38 12.35 -0.65
N TYR A 71 15.70 11.39 -1.28
CA TYR A 71 15.03 10.23 -0.67
C TYR A 71 15.99 9.16 -0.07
N ARG A 72 17.25 9.50 0.19
CA ARG A 72 18.35 8.62 0.60
C ARG A 72 18.09 7.86 1.93
N SER A 73 16.99 8.14 2.62
CA SER A 73 16.48 7.40 3.78
C SER A 73 15.81 6.06 3.44
N GLN A 74 15.49 5.78 2.18
CA GLN A 74 14.88 4.50 1.78
C GLN A 74 15.89 3.64 1.00
N PRO A 75 16.63 2.73 1.65
CA PRO A 75 17.55 1.85 0.95
C PRO A 75 16.75 0.83 0.13
N HIS A 76 16.41 1.15 -1.11
CA HIS A 76 16.20 0.15 -2.15
C HIS A 76 17.58 -0.46 -2.48
N ARG A 77 18.06 -1.38 -1.63
CA ARG A 77 19.10 -2.32 -2.04
C ARG A 77 18.43 -3.35 -2.94
N ASP A 78 18.50 -3.12 -4.25
CA ASP A 78 18.21 -4.16 -5.24
C ASP A 78 18.99 -5.43 -4.88
N ALA A 79 18.26 -6.55 -4.80
CA ALA A 79 18.73 -7.89 -4.40
C ALA A 79 19.66 -8.56 -5.44
N SER A 80 20.58 -7.82 -6.04
CA SER A 80 21.63 -8.34 -6.91
C SER A 80 22.95 -7.63 -6.63
N GLY A 81 23.64 -8.04 -5.57
CA GLY A 81 24.98 -7.55 -5.27
C GLY A 81 25.38 -7.78 -3.82
N ALA A 82 25.92 -8.96 -3.54
CA ALA A 82 26.76 -9.16 -2.37
C ALA A 82 27.98 -8.22 -2.46
N GLY A 83 28.36 -7.62 -1.33
CA GLY A 83 29.68 -6.99 -1.16
C GLY A 83 29.64 -5.56 -0.62
N ARG A 84 30.18 -5.40 0.59
CA ARG A 84 30.89 -4.23 1.19
C ARG A 84 30.95 -2.99 0.28
N ILE A 85 30.59 -1.79 0.73
CA ILE A 85 31.46 -0.90 1.52
C ILE A 85 30.58 0.08 2.31
N ALA A 86 30.56 -0.05 3.64
CA ALA A 86 30.46 1.09 4.54
C ALA A 86 31.68 1.00 5.46
N GLY A 87 32.86 1.03 4.84
CA GLY A 87 34.09 1.25 5.57
C GLY A 87 34.01 2.63 6.23
N ARG A 88 34.16 2.65 7.54
CA ARG A 88 34.59 3.81 8.32
C ARG A 88 35.84 4.40 7.66
N TRP A 89 35.66 5.43 6.84
CA TRP A 89 36.77 6.30 6.43
C TRP A 89 36.63 7.58 7.27
N ASN A 90 37.20 7.54 8.47
CA ASN A 90 37.59 8.74 9.22
C ASN A 90 38.76 9.36 8.47
N LEU A 91 38.46 10.19 7.46
CA LEU A 91 39.44 11.10 6.87
C LEU A 91 38.84 12.50 6.92
N SER A 92 39.62 13.39 7.52
CA SER A 92 39.42 14.83 7.72
C SER A 92 38.86 15.57 6.49
N GLY A 93 38.31 16.77 6.71
CA GLY A 93 37.42 17.56 5.82
C GLY A 93 37.80 17.77 4.34
N VAL A 94 38.98 17.33 3.88
CA VAL A 94 39.28 17.19 2.44
C VAL A 94 38.46 16.03 1.82
N GLY A 95 38.27 14.93 2.56
CA GLY A 95 37.47 13.78 2.12
C GLY A 95 35.99 14.10 1.96
N GLU A 96 35.45 14.98 2.80
CA GLU A 96 34.05 15.44 2.71
C GLU A 96 33.83 16.32 1.48
N ARG A 97 34.72 17.30 1.23
CA ARG A 97 34.63 18.14 0.01
C ARG A 97 34.70 17.32 -1.28
N VAL A 98 35.54 16.28 -1.33
CA VAL A 98 35.61 15.37 -2.48
C VAL A 98 34.33 14.54 -2.61
N LYS A 99 33.78 14.03 -1.51
CA LYS A 99 32.49 13.30 -1.51
C LYS A 99 31.35 14.20 -1.99
N ASP A 100 31.29 15.44 -1.52
CA ASP A 100 30.28 16.43 -1.95
C ASP A 100 30.43 16.80 -3.41
N PHE A 101 31.67 17.01 -3.89
CA PHE A 101 31.95 17.25 -5.30
C PHE A 101 31.49 16.08 -6.17
N LEU A 102 31.84 14.84 -5.80
CA LEU A 102 31.41 13.64 -6.52
C LEU A 102 29.89 13.45 -6.47
N TYR A 103 29.25 13.82 -5.36
CA TYR A 103 27.81 13.79 -5.19
C TYR A 103 27.12 14.79 -6.14
N ARG A 104 27.54 16.06 -6.13
CA ARG A 104 27.04 17.12 -7.02
C ARG A 104 27.25 16.77 -8.49
N ARG A 105 28.43 16.30 -8.87
CA ARG A 105 28.72 15.84 -10.24
C ARG A 105 27.85 14.65 -10.64
N GLY A 106 27.55 13.75 -9.69
CA GLY A 106 26.66 12.61 -9.90
C GLY A 106 25.19 13.00 -10.14
N ARG A 107 24.71 14.03 -9.42
CA ARG A 107 23.40 14.66 -9.63
C ARG A 107 23.33 15.33 -11.00
N GLU A 108 24.26 16.22 -11.28
CA GLU A 108 24.33 16.98 -12.54
C GLU A 108 24.36 16.06 -13.77
N LYS A 109 25.14 14.98 -13.71
CA LYS A 109 25.19 13.99 -14.80
C LYS A 109 23.84 13.32 -15.08
N ARG A 110 22.99 13.12 -14.06
CA ARG A 110 21.66 12.50 -14.21
C ARG A 110 20.67 13.49 -14.77
N VAL A 111 20.65 14.71 -14.23
CA VAL A 111 19.85 15.82 -14.73
C VAL A 111 20.13 16.04 -16.22
N ALA A 112 21.40 16.20 -16.59
CA ALA A 112 21.80 16.39 -17.98
C ALA A 112 21.42 15.20 -18.88
N ALA A 113 21.52 13.98 -18.37
CA ALA A 113 21.14 12.78 -19.13
C ALA A 113 19.62 12.64 -19.32
N MET A 114 18.81 13.07 -18.35
CA MET A 114 17.34 13.12 -18.47
C MET A 114 16.94 14.17 -19.51
N ALA A 115 17.48 15.39 -19.41
CA ALA A 115 17.23 16.47 -20.36
C ALA A 115 17.64 16.08 -21.80
N ALA A 116 18.83 15.50 -21.98
CA ALA A 116 19.28 15.00 -23.28
C ALA A 116 18.48 13.78 -23.79
N GLY A 117 17.83 13.04 -22.89
CA GLY A 117 16.88 11.99 -23.27
C GLY A 117 15.62 12.59 -23.87
N LEU A 118 15.01 13.54 -23.17
CA LEU A 118 13.82 14.25 -23.65
C LEU A 118 14.09 14.99 -24.95
N ALA A 119 15.22 15.69 -25.08
CA ALA A 119 15.61 16.35 -26.33
C ALA A 119 15.67 15.38 -27.52
N ARG A 120 16.22 14.17 -27.32
CA ARG A 120 16.26 13.13 -28.37
C ARG A 120 14.89 12.54 -28.68
N LEU A 121 13.99 12.47 -27.70
CA LEU A 121 12.61 12.04 -27.90
C LEU A 121 11.85 13.06 -28.74
N PHE A 122 11.84 14.32 -28.33
CA PHE A 122 11.07 15.38 -28.98
C PHE A 122 11.69 15.92 -30.28
N ALA A 123 12.93 15.55 -30.60
CA ALA A 123 13.48 15.68 -31.94
C ALA A 123 12.84 14.69 -32.95
N ARG A 124 12.23 13.60 -32.47
CA ARG A 124 11.53 12.60 -33.29
C ARG A 124 10.02 12.76 -33.22
N GLU A 125 9.53 13.19 -32.06
CA GLU A 125 8.11 13.34 -31.77
C GLU A 125 7.77 14.82 -31.63
N SER A 126 7.17 15.42 -32.66
CA SER A 126 6.67 16.80 -32.58
C SER A 126 5.50 16.89 -31.61
N VAL A 127 5.45 17.92 -30.77
CA VAL A 127 4.35 18.12 -29.82
C VAL A 127 3.37 19.14 -30.38
N ALA A 128 2.07 18.87 -30.24
CA ALA A 128 0.99 19.77 -30.66
C ALA A 128 0.04 20.09 -29.50
N ALA A 129 -0.84 21.07 -29.71
CA ALA A 129 -1.90 21.39 -28.77
C ALA A 129 -2.81 20.17 -28.55
N GLY A 130 -3.12 19.89 -27.28
CA GLY A 130 -3.92 18.74 -26.86
C GLY A 130 -3.12 17.46 -26.61
N ASP A 131 -1.84 17.41 -26.97
CA ASP A 131 -0.97 16.29 -26.62
C ASP A 131 -0.75 16.22 -25.10
N GLN A 132 -0.70 14.99 -24.59
CA GLN A 132 -0.48 14.67 -23.18
C GLN A 132 0.91 14.04 -23.04
N VAL A 133 1.74 14.56 -22.14
CA VAL A 133 3.04 13.96 -21.79
C VAL A 133 2.97 13.47 -20.35
N PHE A 134 2.97 12.17 -20.15
CA PHE A 134 2.88 11.56 -18.83
C PHE A 134 4.18 10.90 -18.41
N VAL A 135 4.69 11.29 -17.25
CA VAL A 135 5.90 10.74 -16.64
C VAL A 135 5.50 10.06 -15.34
N PRO A 136 5.20 8.75 -15.37
CA PRO A 136 4.55 8.06 -14.26
C PRO A 136 5.50 7.78 -13.09
N THR A 137 6.80 8.02 -13.20
CA THR A 137 7.72 7.83 -12.08
C THR A 137 8.86 8.83 -12.13
N LEU A 138 8.86 9.74 -11.15
CA LEU A 138 9.86 10.78 -11.00
C LEU A 138 10.42 10.87 -9.57
N SER A 139 11.68 11.30 -9.51
CA SER A 139 12.32 11.88 -8.33
C SER A 139 12.48 13.39 -8.50
N GLU A 140 12.91 14.07 -7.45
CA GLU A 140 13.24 15.50 -7.51
C GLU A 140 14.40 15.78 -8.49
N LEU A 141 15.30 14.81 -8.68
CA LEU A 141 16.36 14.90 -9.69
C LEU A 141 15.84 14.80 -11.11
N ASP A 142 14.85 13.96 -11.32
CA ASP A 142 14.28 13.75 -12.65
C ASP A 142 13.45 14.97 -13.05
N LEU A 143 12.74 15.60 -12.10
CA LEU A 143 12.05 16.89 -12.30
C LEU A 143 13.00 17.99 -12.79
N GLU A 144 14.15 18.16 -12.15
CA GLU A 144 15.16 19.13 -12.56
C GLU A 144 15.67 18.85 -13.98
N GLY A 145 15.78 17.57 -14.36
CA GLY A 145 16.08 17.15 -15.73
C GLY A 145 14.98 17.47 -16.75
N VAL A 146 13.72 17.28 -16.36
CA VAL A 146 12.54 17.65 -17.17
C VAL A 146 12.52 19.16 -17.38
N VAL A 147 12.59 19.95 -16.32
CA VAL A 147 12.56 21.43 -16.37
C VAL A 147 13.68 21.98 -17.23
N ARG A 148 14.91 21.45 -17.11
CA ARG A 148 16.02 21.87 -17.97
C ARG A 148 15.73 21.66 -19.46
N PHE A 149 15.05 20.57 -19.82
CA PHE A 149 14.63 20.34 -21.20
C PHE A 149 13.52 21.31 -21.63
N LEU A 150 12.53 21.53 -20.77
CA LEU A 150 11.39 22.42 -21.04
C LEU A 150 11.82 23.87 -21.25
N GLU A 151 12.72 24.38 -20.40
CA GLU A 151 13.31 25.72 -20.52
C GLU A 151 14.03 25.90 -21.87
N ALA A 152 14.78 24.88 -22.30
CA ALA A 152 15.49 24.90 -23.58
C ALA A 152 14.56 24.69 -24.80
N THR A 153 13.31 24.28 -24.60
CA THR A 153 12.39 23.88 -25.68
C THR A 153 11.00 24.51 -25.51
N PRO A 154 10.85 25.84 -25.69
CA PRO A 154 9.57 26.53 -25.49
C PRO A 154 8.40 26.01 -26.34
N SER A 155 8.66 25.38 -27.49
CA SER A 155 7.63 24.76 -28.32
C SER A 155 6.83 23.66 -27.61
N THR A 156 7.31 23.14 -26.49
CA THR A 156 6.61 22.14 -25.65
C THR A 156 5.56 22.71 -24.71
N GLN A 157 5.42 24.04 -24.62
CA GLN A 157 4.40 24.71 -23.80
C GLN A 157 2.95 24.37 -24.26
N VAL A 158 2.79 23.95 -25.51
CA VAL A 158 1.51 23.58 -26.10
C VAL A 158 0.96 22.23 -25.60
N ALA A 159 1.75 21.42 -24.89
CA ALA A 159 1.29 20.16 -24.29
C ALA A 159 1.05 20.28 -22.79
N ASP A 160 0.30 19.33 -22.26
CA ASP A 160 0.10 19.14 -20.83
C ASP A 160 1.10 18.10 -20.30
N TRP A 161 1.81 18.45 -19.23
CA TRP A 161 2.83 17.62 -18.62
C TRP A 161 2.34 17.09 -17.29
N HIS A 162 2.18 15.78 -17.20
CA HIS A 162 1.69 15.08 -16.02
C HIS A 162 2.86 14.37 -15.34
N LEU A 163 3.16 14.75 -14.11
CA LEU A 163 4.38 14.35 -13.40
C LEU A 163 3.99 13.61 -12.10
N GLN A 164 4.25 12.31 -12.02
CA GLN A 164 3.88 11.49 -10.86
C GLN A 164 5.09 11.11 -10.00
N PHE A 165 4.98 11.33 -8.68
CA PHE A 165 6.01 11.08 -7.68
C PHE A 165 5.58 9.95 -6.73
N HIS A 166 6.48 8.97 -6.52
CA HIS A 166 6.19 7.75 -5.74
C HIS A 166 6.92 7.68 -4.40
N TYR A 167 7.78 8.66 -4.10
CA TYR A 167 8.67 8.62 -2.95
C TYR A 167 8.22 9.57 -1.86
N ASN A 168 8.25 9.08 -0.61
CA ASN A 168 7.94 9.89 0.55
C ASN A 168 8.94 11.04 0.71
N ILE A 169 8.46 12.20 1.11
CA ILE A 169 9.31 13.27 1.66
C ILE A 169 9.69 12.92 3.10
N PHE A 170 8.72 12.41 3.85
CA PHE A 170 8.85 12.06 5.26
C PHE A 170 8.76 10.55 5.51
N ASP A 171 9.53 10.04 6.46
CA ASP A 171 9.38 8.66 6.94
C ASP A 171 8.44 8.62 8.14
N GLY A 172 7.53 7.64 8.19
CA GLY A 172 6.56 7.51 9.28
C GLY A 172 5.33 8.40 9.11
N ARG A 173 4.70 8.74 10.23
CA ARG A 173 3.37 9.37 10.32
C ARG A 173 3.48 10.88 10.55
N GLU A 174 2.38 11.61 10.37
CA GLU A 174 2.40 13.08 10.40
C GLU A 174 2.95 13.70 11.70
N PRO A 175 2.64 13.17 12.90
CA PRO A 175 3.21 13.69 14.15
C PRO A 175 4.76 13.70 14.16
N GLU A 176 5.39 12.90 13.31
CA GLU A 176 6.83 12.73 13.20
C GLU A 176 7.47 13.63 12.12
N PHE A 177 6.66 14.37 11.35
CA PHE A 177 7.15 15.17 10.22
C PHE A 177 7.90 16.42 10.68
N ALA A 178 7.51 17.01 11.82
CA ALA A 178 8.18 18.20 12.36
C ALA A 178 9.69 17.95 12.60
N ALA A 179 10.04 16.75 13.10
CA ALA A 179 11.43 16.33 13.31
C ALA A 179 12.22 16.15 12.00
N GLN A 180 11.55 16.17 10.86
CA GLN A 180 12.10 15.97 9.52
C GLN A 180 12.00 17.23 8.63
N ALA A 181 11.74 18.40 9.22
CA ALA A 181 11.56 19.67 8.50
C ALA A 181 12.70 19.97 7.49
N GLY A 182 13.95 19.63 7.82
CA GLY A 182 15.07 19.82 6.90
C GLY A 182 14.95 19.04 5.57
N LYS A 183 14.26 17.89 5.53
CA LYS A 183 13.96 17.19 4.27
C LYS A 183 12.98 17.98 3.41
N LEU A 184 11.96 18.58 4.06
CA LEU A 184 10.96 19.40 3.39
C LEU A 184 11.61 20.65 2.78
N ASP A 185 12.51 21.31 3.50
CA ASP A 185 13.18 22.51 3.00
C ASP A 185 14.01 22.22 1.74
N VAL A 186 14.79 21.13 1.74
CA VAL A 186 15.57 20.70 0.57
C VAL A 186 14.66 20.39 -0.62
N MET A 187 13.53 19.70 -0.39
CA MET A 187 12.54 19.41 -1.43
C MET A 187 11.89 20.69 -1.96
N ARG A 188 11.50 21.61 -1.06
CA ARG A 188 10.88 22.90 -1.40
C ARG A 188 11.83 23.75 -2.25
N GLU A 189 13.10 23.87 -1.87
CA GLU A 189 14.10 24.60 -2.65
C GLU A 189 14.27 24.03 -4.07
N ALA A 190 14.37 22.70 -4.18
CA ALA A 190 14.51 22.03 -5.47
C ALA A 190 13.29 22.26 -6.37
N PHE A 191 12.07 22.12 -5.84
CA PHE A 191 10.85 22.34 -6.59
C PHE A 191 10.64 23.81 -6.96
N ALA A 192 10.90 24.74 -6.04
CA ALA A 192 10.76 26.17 -6.29
C ALA A 192 11.69 26.63 -7.42
N ALA A 193 12.96 26.20 -7.39
CA ALA A 193 13.91 26.49 -8.45
C ALA A 193 13.49 25.90 -9.80
N ALA A 194 12.93 24.68 -9.79
CA ALA A 194 12.44 24.01 -10.99
C ALA A 194 11.24 24.76 -11.60
N LEU A 195 10.22 25.09 -10.80
CA LEU A 195 9.01 25.78 -11.26
C LEU A 195 9.29 27.19 -11.78
N ALA A 196 10.21 27.94 -11.14
CA ALA A 196 10.57 29.29 -11.56
C ALA A 196 11.14 29.37 -12.99
N ARG A 197 11.71 28.27 -13.50
CA ARG A 197 12.31 28.19 -14.84
C ARG A 197 11.32 27.83 -15.96
N THR A 198 10.12 27.38 -15.59
CA THR A 198 9.09 26.96 -16.55
C THR A 198 7.72 27.58 -16.25
N PRO A 199 7.62 28.92 -16.09
CA PRO A 199 6.37 29.57 -15.67
C PRO A 199 5.25 29.45 -16.72
N ASN A 200 5.61 29.20 -17.98
CA ASN A 200 4.66 29.13 -19.11
C ASN A 200 4.30 27.69 -19.50
N HIS A 201 4.83 26.68 -18.81
CA HIS A 201 4.52 25.28 -19.07
C HIS A 201 3.37 24.81 -18.19
N ARG A 202 2.49 23.98 -18.75
CA ARG A 202 1.33 23.42 -18.04
C ARG A 202 1.74 22.12 -17.35
N LEU A 203 2.21 22.26 -16.12
CA LEU A 203 2.66 21.15 -15.27
C LEU A 203 1.56 20.73 -14.28
N HIS A 204 1.27 19.44 -14.24
CA HIS A 204 0.30 18.82 -13.32
C HIS A 204 1.02 17.78 -12.46
N PHE A 205 0.84 17.84 -11.14
CA PHE A 205 1.58 17.02 -10.19
C PHE A 205 0.71 15.97 -9.52
N TYR A 206 1.24 14.75 -9.43
CA TYR A 206 0.50 13.61 -8.93
C TYR A 206 1.32 12.74 -7.99
N ASN A 207 0.61 11.99 -7.15
CA ASN A 207 1.14 10.95 -6.29
C ASN A 207 0.27 9.69 -6.40
N THR A 208 0.67 8.59 -5.76
CA THR A 208 -0.08 7.32 -5.80
C THR A 208 -1.11 7.18 -4.69
N THR A 209 -1.08 8.06 -3.69
CA THR A 209 -1.99 8.05 -2.53
C THR A 209 -2.24 9.48 -2.08
N GLU A 210 -3.34 9.70 -1.36
CA GLU A 210 -3.68 11.00 -0.78
C GLU A 210 -2.69 11.40 0.32
N GLN A 211 -2.25 10.44 1.13
CA GLN A 211 -1.25 10.62 2.18
C GLN A 211 0.07 11.11 1.60
N LEU A 212 0.47 10.57 0.43
CA LEU A 212 1.68 11.00 -0.24
C LEU A 212 1.49 12.38 -0.88
N ALA A 213 0.34 12.65 -1.52
CA ALA A 213 0.01 13.98 -2.04
C ALA A 213 0.08 15.04 -0.93
N ALA A 214 -0.52 14.78 0.23
CA ALA A 214 -0.48 15.66 1.39
C ALA A 214 0.96 15.96 1.86
N GLN A 215 1.91 15.02 1.74
CA GLN A 215 3.32 15.32 2.02
C GLN A 215 3.90 16.35 1.06
N TYR A 216 3.60 16.23 -0.24
CA TYR A 216 4.11 17.15 -1.26
C TYR A 216 3.43 18.53 -1.17
N GLU A 217 2.14 18.59 -0.82
CA GLU A 217 1.43 19.86 -0.62
C GLU A 217 2.01 20.70 0.52
N ARG A 218 2.63 20.08 1.53
CA ARG A 218 3.35 20.80 2.61
C ARG A 218 4.52 21.65 2.10
N MET A 219 4.98 21.46 0.86
CA MET A 219 5.95 22.38 0.25
C MET A 219 5.34 23.77 0.00
N GLY A 220 4.02 23.87 -0.22
CA GLY A 220 3.32 25.14 -0.47
C GLY A 220 3.62 25.73 -1.86
N LEU A 221 3.95 24.90 -2.84
CA LEU A 221 4.42 25.34 -4.17
C LEU A 221 3.47 25.01 -5.33
N ALA A 222 2.70 23.93 -5.22
CA ALA A 222 1.77 23.47 -6.24
C ALA A 222 0.71 22.57 -5.60
N ALA A 223 -0.41 22.36 -6.30
CA ALA A 223 -1.40 21.36 -5.93
C ALA A 223 -0.91 19.96 -6.36
N PHE A 224 -1.03 18.99 -5.47
CA PHE A 224 -0.69 17.59 -5.72
C PHE A 224 -1.92 16.72 -5.53
N HIS A 225 -2.08 15.70 -6.37
CA HIS A 225 -3.29 14.88 -6.35
C HIS A 225 -2.95 13.40 -6.42
N ALA A 226 -3.69 12.59 -5.67
CA ALA A 226 -3.61 11.15 -5.84
C ALA A 226 -4.16 10.75 -7.21
N LEU A 227 -3.42 9.89 -7.91
CA LEU A 227 -3.94 9.11 -9.03
C LEU A 227 -4.06 7.65 -8.60
N PRO A 228 -5.11 6.94 -9.04
CA PRO A 228 -5.21 5.52 -8.84
C PRO A 228 -3.99 4.77 -9.39
N TYR A 229 -3.67 3.64 -8.77
CA TYR A 229 -2.70 2.69 -9.32
C TYR A 229 -3.43 1.73 -10.27
N PRO A 230 -3.08 1.66 -11.56
CA PRO A 230 -3.83 0.86 -12.53
C PRO A 230 -3.61 -0.63 -12.28
N VAL A 231 -4.70 -1.39 -12.31
CA VAL A 231 -4.70 -2.86 -12.22
C VAL A 231 -4.78 -3.46 -13.61
N ASN A 232 -4.17 -4.63 -13.78
CA ASN A 232 -4.28 -5.37 -15.02
C ASN A 232 -5.72 -5.81 -15.28
N GLU A 233 -6.27 -5.47 -16.46
CA GLU A 233 -7.60 -5.90 -16.91
C GLU A 233 -7.79 -7.41 -16.89
N ALA A 234 -6.72 -8.20 -17.06
CA ALA A 234 -6.77 -9.65 -16.92
C ALA A 234 -7.12 -10.10 -15.49
N LEU A 235 -6.82 -9.31 -14.46
CA LEU A 235 -7.27 -9.57 -13.09
C LEU A 235 -8.76 -9.24 -12.92
N ALA A 236 -9.27 -8.23 -13.62
CA ALA A 236 -10.67 -7.84 -13.57
C ALA A 236 -11.61 -8.84 -14.27
N ARG A 237 -11.09 -9.68 -15.16
CA ARG A 237 -11.86 -10.79 -15.73
C ARG A 237 -12.21 -11.73 -14.58
N ARG A 238 -13.49 -11.80 -14.25
CA ARG A 238 -14.02 -12.87 -13.41
C ARG A 238 -14.03 -14.09 -14.30
N ASP A 239 -13.05 -14.95 -14.17
CA ASP A 239 -13.26 -16.28 -14.69
C ASP A 239 -14.38 -16.86 -13.83
N GLU A 240 -15.35 -17.53 -14.46
CA GLU A 240 -16.43 -18.29 -13.83
C GLU A 240 -15.90 -19.48 -13.00
N ASP A 241 -14.62 -19.44 -12.64
CA ASP A 241 -13.81 -20.51 -12.11
C ASP A 241 -14.15 -20.74 -10.63
N GLY A 242 -15.14 -21.61 -10.45
CA GLY A 242 -15.00 -22.77 -9.58
C GLY A 242 -15.33 -22.59 -8.10
N ALA A 243 -15.72 -21.38 -7.66
CA ALA A 243 -16.21 -21.18 -6.30
C ALA A 243 -17.73 -21.05 -6.22
N ALA A 244 -18.42 -20.60 -7.28
CA ALA A 244 -19.87 -20.49 -7.26
C ALA A 244 -20.52 -21.79 -7.76
N ASP A 245 -21.47 -22.35 -7.01
CA ASP A 245 -22.28 -23.45 -7.52
C ASP A 245 -23.28 -22.98 -8.59
N ALA A 246 -24.13 -23.89 -9.10
CA ALA A 246 -25.14 -23.57 -10.11
C ALA A 246 -26.16 -22.50 -9.64
N SER A 247 -26.22 -22.19 -8.34
CA SER A 247 -27.06 -21.15 -7.75
C SER A 247 -26.34 -19.81 -7.57
N GLY A 248 -25.03 -19.76 -7.81
CA GLY A 248 -24.20 -18.58 -7.62
C GLY A 248 -23.61 -18.46 -6.21
N GLU A 249 -23.77 -19.46 -5.34
CA GLU A 249 -23.25 -19.42 -3.96
C GLU A 249 -21.80 -19.89 -3.89
N ILE A 250 -20.97 -19.15 -3.14
CA ILE A 250 -19.56 -19.50 -2.90
C ILE A 250 -19.49 -20.77 -2.04
N VAL A 251 -18.86 -21.82 -2.56
CA VAL A 251 -18.65 -23.11 -1.90
C VAL A 251 -17.22 -23.20 -1.37
N ALA A 252 -17.06 -23.87 -0.22
CA ALA A 252 -15.76 -24.18 0.36
C ALA A 252 -14.88 -24.96 -0.63
N THR A 253 -13.61 -24.58 -0.75
CA THR A 253 -12.70 -25.27 -1.69
C THR A 253 -12.27 -26.63 -1.14
N PRO A 254 -12.19 -27.68 -1.97
CA PRO A 254 -11.72 -29.01 -1.55
C PRO A 254 -10.19 -29.08 -1.40
N ARG A 255 -9.48 -27.96 -1.63
CA ARG A 255 -8.01 -27.85 -1.58
C ARG A 255 -7.59 -27.02 -0.36
N PRO A 256 -6.33 -27.13 0.09
CA PRO A 256 -5.80 -26.23 1.13
C PRO A 256 -5.98 -24.76 0.72
N LEU A 257 -6.34 -23.90 1.68
CA LEU A 257 -6.44 -22.46 1.45
C LEU A 257 -5.04 -21.88 1.23
N ARG A 258 -4.88 -21.08 0.19
CA ARG A 258 -3.60 -20.50 -0.22
C ARG A 258 -3.43 -19.13 0.41
N ILE A 259 -2.56 -19.06 1.42
CA ILE A 259 -2.11 -17.83 2.06
C ILE A 259 -0.95 -17.28 1.24
N ALA A 260 -1.08 -16.10 0.65
CA ALA A 260 -0.14 -15.58 -0.34
C ALA A 260 0.64 -14.36 0.15
N CYS A 261 1.96 -14.47 0.20
CA CYS A 261 2.91 -13.38 0.41
C CYS A 261 3.55 -12.98 -0.93
N LEU A 262 2.91 -12.04 -1.62
CA LEU A 262 3.27 -11.65 -2.99
C LEU A 262 4.04 -10.33 -3.07
N GLY A 263 4.71 -10.10 -4.20
CA GLY A 263 5.44 -8.85 -4.49
C GLY A 263 6.93 -8.84 -4.15
N ALA A 264 7.61 -9.97 -4.29
CA ALA A 264 9.03 -10.17 -3.95
C ALA A 264 9.36 -9.87 -2.49
N ILE A 265 9.43 -10.93 -1.67
CA ILE A 265 9.76 -10.82 -0.25
C ILE A 265 11.11 -10.10 -0.04
N ARG A 266 11.13 -9.17 0.90
CA ARG A 266 12.26 -8.30 1.24
C ARG A 266 12.08 -7.77 2.67
N PRO A 267 13.12 -7.22 3.32
CA PRO A 267 13.04 -6.85 4.74
C PRO A 267 11.82 -5.98 5.08
N GLU A 268 11.52 -4.95 4.29
CA GLU A 268 10.36 -4.08 4.55
C GLU A 268 8.99 -4.68 4.15
N LYS A 269 8.97 -5.91 3.62
CA LYS A 269 7.77 -6.64 3.21
C LYS A 269 7.51 -7.87 4.09
N GLY A 270 8.06 -7.91 5.30
CA GLY A 270 7.72 -8.96 6.25
C GLY A 270 8.62 -10.18 6.19
N ALA A 271 9.84 -10.07 5.66
CA ALA A 271 10.71 -11.22 5.46
C ALA A 271 11.14 -11.88 6.77
N ALA A 272 11.25 -11.12 7.87
CA ALA A 272 11.67 -11.64 9.17
C ALA A 272 10.47 -12.20 9.93
N GLU A 273 9.32 -11.55 9.78
CA GLU A 273 8.05 -11.77 10.45
C GLU A 273 7.41 -13.09 9.99
N LEU A 274 7.61 -13.45 8.71
CA LEU A 274 7.01 -14.64 8.12
C LEU A 274 7.44 -15.96 8.78
N ALA A 275 8.64 -16.03 9.38
CA ALA A 275 9.08 -17.22 10.09
C ALA A 275 8.24 -17.50 11.34
N GLY A 276 7.95 -16.46 12.14
CA GLY A 276 7.10 -16.59 13.33
C GLY A 276 5.66 -16.96 12.98
N VAL A 277 5.15 -16.47 11.84
CA VAL A 277 3.84 -16.86 11.32
C VAL A 277 3.79 -18.34 10.95
N VAL A 278 4.84 -18.84 10.28
CA VAL A 278 4.92 -20.27 9.94
C VAL A 278 4.94 -21.13 11.20
N GLU A 279 5.76 -20.76 12.18
CA GLU A 279 5.87 -21.46 13.46
C GLU A 279 4.53 -21.51 14.19
N ALA A 280 3.85 -20.37 14.34
CA ALA A 280 2.60 -20.27 15.08
C ALA A 280 1.42 -21.01 14.43
N LEU A 281 1.42 -21.16 13.10
CA LEU A 281 0.32 -21.81 12.35
C LEU A 281 0.66 -23.24 11.91
N TRP A 282 1.84 -23.75 12.27
CA TRP A 282 2.34 -25.01 11.74
C TRP A 282 1.41 -26.18 12.04
N ASP A 283 1.20 -26.48 13.32
CA ASP A 283 0.43 -27.65 13.76
C ASP A 283 -1.07 -27.51 13.48
N SER A 284 -1.59 -26.29 13.48
CA SER A 284 -3.02 -26.02 13.32
C SER A 284 -3.47 -25.96 11.87
N HIS A 285 -2.60 -25.54 10.94
CA HIS A 285 -2.97 -25.28 9.55
C HIS A 285 -2.07 -25.90 8.49
N PHE A 286 -0.75 -25.76 8.61
CA PHE A 286 0.17 -26.19 7.54
C PHE A 286 0.40 -27.70 7.57
N LEU A 287 0.74 -28.27 8.73
CA LEU A 287 0.98 -29.70 8.90
C LEU A 287 -0.26 -30.55 8.56
N PRO A 288 -1.50 -30.19 8.99
CA PRO A 288 -2.69 -30.95 8.64
C PRO A 288 -3.17 -30.72 7.19
N GLY A 289 -2.49 -29.88 6.40
CA GLY A 289 -2.86 -29.56 5.03
C GLY A 289 -4.13 -28.71 4.89
N ARG A 290 -4.50 -27.91 5.91
CA ARG A 290 -5.63 -26.97 5.82
C ARG A 290 -5.26 -25.72 5.03
N CYS A 291 -4.02 -25.26 5.18
CA CYS A 291 -3.48 -24.12 4.46
C CYS A 291 -2.18 -24.47 3.73
N GLN A 292 -1.86 -23.68 2.71
CA GLN A 292 -0.59 -23.68 1.99
C GLN A 292 -0.08 -22.23 1.90
N LEU A 293 1.17 -22.01 2.33
CA LEU A 293 1.82 -20.71 2.19
C LEU A 293 2.45 -20.58 0.80
N VAL A 294 2.16 -19.50 0.09
CA VAL A 294 2.73 -19.17 -1.21
C VAL A 294 3.57 -17.91 -1.08
N VAL A 295 4.89 -18.04 -1.27
CA VAL A 295 5.83 -16.93 -1.16
C VAL A 295 6.37 -16.58 -2.53
N GLN A 296 6.14 -15.35 -2.98
CA GLN A 296 6.76 -14.89 -4.22
C GLN A 296 8.22 -14.49 -3.95
N SER A 297 9.12 -15.44 -4.11
CA SER A 297 10.56 -15.26 -4.02
C SER A 297 11.32 -16.38 -4.72
N ASN A 298 12.59 -16.12 -5.04
CA ASN A 298 13.47 -17.20 -5.48
C ASN A 298 13.91 -18.04 -4.27
N LYS A 299 13.51 -19.32 -4.18
CA LYS A 299 13.84 -20.25 -3.07
C LYS A 299 15.33 -20.29 -2.71
N ARG A 300 16.23 -20.07 -3.69
CA ARG A 300 17.68 -19.98 -3.47
C ARG A 300 18.15 -18.71 -2.75
N ARG A 301 17.37 -17.63 -2.82
CA ARG A 301 17.66 -16.32 -2.20
C ARG A 301 16.96 -16.13 -0.87
N PHE A 302 15.84 -16.80 -0.68
CA PHE A 302 15.03 -16.73 0.53
C PHE A 302 14.41 -18.10 0.79
N ARG A 303 14.64 -18.64 1.98
CA ARG A 303 14.06 -19.89 2.45
C ARG A 303 13.61 -19.69 3.88
N LEU A 304 12.37 -20.03 4.15
CA LEU A 304 11.81 -20.05 5.49
C LEU A 304 12.34 -21.26 6.26
N PRO A 305 12.71 -21.09 7.54
CA PRO A 305 12.86 -22.23 8.44
C PRO A 305 11.48 -22.88 8.63
N LEU A 306 11.43 -24.21 8.59
CA LEU A 306 10.22 -24.98 8.87
C LEU A 306 10.40 -25.69 10.22
N PRO A 307 9.36 -25.81 11.06
CA PRO A 307 9.46 -26.45 12.38
C PRO A 307 9.81 -27.94 12.39
N VAL A 308 9.79 -28.64 11.25
CA VAL A 308 10.07 -30.08 11.16
C VAL A 308 11.23 -30.35 10.19
N ASP A 309 12.17 -31.19 10.62
CA ASP A 309 13.29 -31.65 9.80
C ASP A 309 12.93 -32.91 8.96
N ASP A 310 11.93 -33.68 9.37
CA ASP A 310 11.57 -34.97 8.74
C ASP A 310 10.40 -34.84 7.76
N ALA A 311 10.65 -35.24 6.51
CA ALA A 311 9.68 -35.22 5.41
C ALA A 311 8.52 -36.22 5.58
N ASP A 312 8.63 -37.16 6.53
CA ASP A 312 7.70 -38.27 6.73
C ASP A 312 6.39 -37.86 7.43
N GLU A 313 6.33 -36.66 8.03
CA GLU A 313 5.13 -36.14 8.72
C GLU A 313 4.20 -35.32 7.81
N LEU A 314 4.65 -34.98 6.59
CA LEU A 314 3.84 -34.18 5.66
C LEU A 314 2.86 -35.06 4.86
N PRO A 315 1.60 -34.63 4.67
CA PRO A 315 0.66 -35.32 3.78
C PRO A 315 1.26 -35.48 2.37
N GLU A 316 1.15 -36.68 1.81
CA GLU A 316 1.69 -36.99 0.50
C GLU A 316 1.11 -36.05 -0.57
N GLY A 317 1.99 -35.35 -1.30
CA GLY A 317 1.61 -34.46 -2.39
C GLY A 317 1.25 -33.00 -2.03
N VAL A 318 1.29 -32.60 -0.74
CA VAL A 318 1.02 -31.21 -0.33
C VAL A 318 2.30 -30.56 0.21
N GLU A 319 2.94 -29.68 -0.58
CA GLU A 319 4.04 -28.84 -0.07
C GLU A 319 3.43 -27.71 0.78
N PRO A 320 3.74 -27.60 2.09
CA PRO A 320 3.15 -26.59 2.96
C PRO A 320 3.61 -25.17 2.60
N VAL A 321 4.78 -25.03 1.95
CA VAL A 321 5.33 -23.75 1.51
C VAL A 321 5.79 -23.82 0.05
N VAL A 322 5.10 -23.11 -0.84
CA VAL A 322 5.41 -23.01 -2.27
C VAL A 322 6.11 -21.70 -2.58
N TYR A 323 7.19 -21.76 -3.35
CA TYR A 323 7.95 -20.57 -3.78
C TYR A 323 7.66 -20.25 -5.25
N ALA A 324 6.98 -19.13 -5.49
CA ALA A 324 6.81 -18.60 -6.83
C ALA A 324 8.00 -17.69 -7.18
N PRO A 325 8.73 -17.92 -8.29
CA PRO A 325 9.89 -17.12 -8.62
C PRO A 325 9.53 -15.66 -8.87
N HIS A 326 10.53 -14.78 -8.82
CA HIS A 326 10.36 -13.37 -9.15
C HIS A 326 11.52 -12.89 -10.03
N PRO A 327 11.25 -12.21 -11.18
CA PRO A 327 9.92 -11.89 -11.73
C PRO A 327 9.22 -13.10 -12.38
N LEU A 328 7.89 -13.01 -12.56
CA LEU A 328 7.08 -13.97 -13.33
C LEU A 328 6.67 -13.37 -14.68
N PRO A 329 6.43 -14.20 -15.71
CA PRO A 329 5.61 -13.82 -16.86
C PRO A 329 4.22 -13.36 -16.40
N MET A 330 3.62 -12.44 -17.15
CA MET A 330 2.35 -11.81 -16.78
C MET A 330 1.23 -12.81 -16.55
N GLU A 331 1.01 -13.73 -17.48
CA GLU A 331 -0.08 -14.72 -17.39
C GLU A 331 0.03 -15.54 -16.11
N THR A 332 1.22 -16.07 -15.82
CA THR A 332 1.51 -16.80 -14.58
C THR A 332 1.39 -15.92 -13.33
N TYR A 333 1.70 -14.62 -13.42
CA TYR A 333 1.49 -13.70 -12.31
C TYR A 333 0.01 -13.46 -12.01
N VAL A 334 -0.81 -13.30 -13.05
CA VAL A 334 -2.28 -13.17 -12.92
C VAL A 334 -2.88 -14.42 -12.31
N GLU A 335 -2.49 -15.61 -12.77
CA GLU A 335 -2.90 -16.89 -12.19
C GLU A 335 -2.49 -16.99 -10.72
N LEU A 336 -1.27 -16.57 -10.37
CA LEU A 336 -0.79 -16.57 -8.99
C LEU A 336 -1.64 -15.68 -8.08
N ILE A 337 -2.01 -14.48 -8.53
CA ILE A 337 -2.88 -13.55 -7.77
C ILE A 337 -4.28 -14.15 -7.61
N ARG A 338 -4.88 -14.65 -8.69
CA ARG A 338 -6.23 -15.25 -8.68
C ARG A 338 -6.32 -16.51 -7.83
N ALA A 339 -5.24 -17.28 -7.75
CA ALA A 339 -5.15 -18.48 -6.92
C ALA A 339 -4.93 -18.19 -5.42
N ALA A 340 -4.81 -16.92 -5.01
CA ALA A 340 -4.69 -16.56 -3.60
C ALA A 340 -6.07 -16.50 -2.92
N ASP A 341 -6.23 -17.25 -1.84
CA ASP A 341 -7.46 -17.24 -1.03
C ASP A 341 -7.38 -16.22 0.11
N ILE A 342 -6.18 -15.98 0.63
CA ILE A 342 -5.87 -14.99 1.66
C ILE A 342 -4.58 -14.28 1.27
N GLY A 343 -4.58 -12.95 1.23
CA GLY A 343 -3.37 -12.15 1.01
C GLY A 343 -2.71 -11.75 2.33
N LEU A 344 -1.39 -11.95 2.46
CA LEU A 344 -0.66 -11.61 3.67
C LEU A 344 0.39 -10.51 3.39
N LEU A 345 0.14 -9.31 3.92
CA LEU A 345 0.87 -8.06 3.65
C LEU A 345 1.54 -7.51 4.91
N LEU A 346 2.58 -8.20 5.37
CA LEU A 346 3.36 -7.88 6.57
C LEU A 346 4.38 -6.75 6.34
N TYR A 347 3.95 -5.64 5.76
CA TYR A 347 4.90 -4.59 5.38
C TYR A 347 5.27 -3.71 6.58
N ASP A 348 6.47 -3.12 6.52
CA ASP A 348 6.90 -2.07 7.45
C ASP A 348 5.90 -0.91 7.40
N SER A 349 5.10 -0.78 8.46
CA SER A 349 3.99 0.18 8.54
C SER A 349 4.48 1.62 8.49
N ARG A 350 5.70 1.88 8.99
CA ARG A 350 6.32 3.20 8.96
C ARG A 350 6.68 3.60 7.53
N ARG A 351 7.25 2.68 6.75
CA ARG A 351 7.61 2.95 5.34
C ARG A 351 6.39 3.04 4.44
N TYR A 352 5.39 2.19 4.67
CA TYR A 352 4.16 2.14 3.90
C TYR A 352 3.05 3.03 4.46
N TYR A 353 3.36 3.94 5.40
CA TYR A 353 2.38 4.90 5.90
C TYR A 353 1.70 5.67 4.75
N ALA A 354 2.50 6.24 3.85
CA ALA A 354 1.99 6.97 2.69
C ALA A 354 2.13 6.21 1.36
N ARG A 355 2.84 5.07 1.32
CA ARG A 355 3.15 4.40 0.05
C ARG A 355 2.04 3.44 -0.37
N CYS A 356 1.68 3.51 -1.64
CA CYS A 356 0.81 2.52 -2.26
C CYS A 356 1.48 1.13 -2.32
N SER A 357 0.70 0.08 -2.11
CA SER A 357 1.07 -1.32 -2.36
C SER A 357 0.31 -1.84 -3.58
N GLY A 358 0.97 -1.95 -4.74
CA GLY A 358 0.33 -2.51 -5.94
C GLY A 358 -0.26 -3.90 -5.71
N VAL A 359 0.41 -4.74 -4.91
CA VAL A 359 -0.07 -6.09 -4.57
C VAL A 359 -1.38 -6.06 -3.77
N LEU A 360 -1.54 -5.10 -2.83
CA LEU A 360 -2.82 -4.92 -2.14
C LEU A 360 -3.91 -4.60 -3.17
N VAL A 361 -3.61 -3.65 -4.06
CA VAL A 361 -4.56 -3.20 -5.08
C VAL A 361 -5.00 -4.38 -5.94
N GLU A 362 -4.07 -5.22 -6.40
CA GLU A 362 -4.32 -6.40 -7.23
C GLU A 362 -5.14 -7.47 -6.49
N LEU A 363 -4.77 -7.82 -5.26
CA LEU A 363 -5.48 -8.82 -4.45
C LEU A 363 -6.94 -8.39 -4.17
N LEU A 364 -7.14 -7.14 -3.76
CA LEU A 364 -8.49 -6.62 -3.52
C LEU A 364 -9.30 -6.51 -4.82
N SER A 365 -8.65 -6.30 -5.97
CA SER A 365 -9.34 -6.26 -7.28
C SER A 365 -9.87 -7.63 -7.72
N VAL A 366 -9.25 -8.73 -7.28
CA VAL A 366 -9.74 -10.10 -7.52
C VAL A 366 -10.62 -10.62 -6.37
N GLY A 367 -10.95 -9.76 -5.40
CA GLY A 367 -11.77 -10.11 -4.24
C GLY A 367 -11.09 -11.08 -3.28
N THR A 368 -9.76 -11.06 -3.20
CA THR A 368 -9.01 -11.83 -2.21
C THR A 368 -8.96 -11.04 -0.90
N PRO A 369 -9.49 -11.58 0.22
CA PRO A 369 -9.38 -10.93 1.51
C PRO A 369 -7.92 -10.89 1.97
N VAL A 370 -7.55 -9.87 2.74
CA VAL A 370 -6.16 -9.61 3.09
C VAL A 370 -5.95 -9.37 4.58
N ILE A 371 -4.76 -9.70 5.08
CA ILE A 371 -4.25 -9.28 6.38
C ILE A 371 -3.12 -8.27 6.13
N ALA A 372 -3.24 -7.07 6.70
CA ALA A 372 -2.26 -5.99 6.55
C ALA A 372 -1.77 -5.47 7.91
N THR A 373 -0.58 -4.88 7.93
CA THR A 373 -0.05 -4.22 9.13
C THR A 373 -0.77 -2.90 9.41
N ALA A 374 -1.04 -2.62 10.68
CA ALA A 374 -1.77 -1.43 11.10
C ALA A 374 -0.99 -0.13 10.89
N GLY A 375 -1.72 0.99 10.97
CA GLY A 375 -1.15 2.33 10.95
C GLY A 375 -0.41 2.66 9.66
N CYS A 376 -0.84 2.08 8.53
CA CYS A 376 -0.29 2.37 7.22
C CYS A 376 -1.39 2.48 6.17
N TRP A 377 -1.03 2.96 4.97
CA TRP A 377 -1.97 3.16 3.87
C TRP A 377 -2.85 1.92 3.59
N MET A 378 -2.26 0.71 3.67
CA MET A 378 -2.96 -0.54 3.38
C MET A 378 -4.09 -0.81 4.37
N ALA A 379 -3.85 -0.64 5.67
CA ALA A 379 -4.87 -0.84 6.70
C ALA A 379 -6.02 0.17 6.55
N GLU A 380 -5.73 1.40 6.14
CA GLU A 380 -6.76 2.43 5.92
C GLU A 380 -7.70 2.07 4.76
N GLN A 381 -7.26 1.28 3.77
CA GLN A 381 -8.13 0.83 2.68
C GLN A 381 -9.19 -0.17 3.16
N LEU A 382 -8.97 -0.83 4.30
CA LEU A 382 -9.87 -1.83 4.88
C LEU A 382 -10.81 -1.23 5.94
N ALA A 383 -10.43 -0.08 6.51
CA ALA A 383 -11.03 0.45 7.73
C ALA A 383 -12.54 0.69 7.60
N GLU A 384 -12.99 1.38 6.55
CA GLU A 384 -14.41 1.71 6.39
C GLU A 384 -15.28 0.47 6.17
N ALA A 385 -14.83 -0.49 5.37
CA ALA A 385 -15.55 -1.74 5.16
C ALA A 385 -15.68 -2.54 6.46
N ASN A 386 -14.62 -2.56 7.28
CA ASN A 386 -14.66 -3.21 8.59
C ASN A 386 -15.58 -2.47 9.57
N PHE A 387 -15.56 -1.13 9.61
CA PHE A 387 -16.48 -0.38 10.45
C PHE A 387 -17.95 -0.62 10.06
N ALA A 388 -18.26 -0.62 8.77
CA ALA A 388 -19.61 -0.92 8.27
C ALA A 388 -20.07 -2.34 8.63
N HIS A 389 -19.16 -3.32 8.57
CA HIS A 389 -19.42 -4.69 9.03
C HIS A 389 -19.76 -4.74 10.52
N LEU A 390 -18.97 -4.06 11.35
CA LEU A 390 -19.20 -4.01 12.80
C LEU A 390 -20.45 -3.20 13.18
N ASP A 391 -20.84 -2.21 12.37
CA ASP A 391 -22.17 -1.57 12.47
C ASP A 391 -23.30 -2.59 12.22
N GLY A 392 -23.11 -3.50 11.27
CA GLY A 392 -24.01 -4.63 11.01
C GLY A 392 -24.08 -5.63 12.16
N ALA A 393 -22.91 -5.98 12.73
CA ALA A 393 -22.79 -6.96 13.81
C ALA A 393 -23.63 -6.61 15.04
N LEU A 394 -23.82 -5.32 15.36
CA LEU A 394 -24.70 -4.91 16.47
C LEU A 394 -26.18 -5.29 16.27
N ARG A 395 -26.62 -5.52 15.03
CA ARG A 395 -27.99 -5.95 14.70
C ARG A 395 -28.14 -7.46 14.71
N GLU A 396 -27.06 -8.18 14.44
CA GLU A 396 -27.03 -9.64 14.35
C GLU A 396 -26.70 -10.30 15.68
N LEU A 397 -25.77 -9.71 16.44
CA LEU A 397 -25.35 -10.23 17.73
C LEU A 397 -26.28 -9.78 18.85
N LYS A 398 -26.55 -10.69 19.80
CA LYS A 398 -27.37 -10.37 20.97
C LYS A 398 -26.55 -9.51 21.93
N ARG A 399 -26.93 -8.25 22.10
CA ARG A 399 -26.38 -7.37 23.14
C ARG A 399 -26.78 -7.89 24.53
N VAL A 400 -25.78 -8.23 25.33
CA VAL A 400 -25.93 -8.71 26.71
C VAL A 400 -25.88 -7.55 27.70
N ARG A 401 -24.92 -6.64 27.51
CA ARG A 401 -24.72 -5.46 28.36
C ARG A 401 -24.14 -4.34 27.50
N CYS A 402 -24.46 -3.10 27.84
CA CYS A 402 -23.84 -1.91 27.25
C CYS A 402 -23.32 -1.04 28.39
N ILE A 403 -22.10 -0.51 28.22
CA ILE A 403 -21.43 0.33 29.20
C ILE A 403 -21.06 1.62 28.50
N ASP A 404 -21.56 2.74 29.03
CA ASP A 404 -21.22 4.08 28.57
C ASP A 404 -20.07 4.63 29.42
N MET A 405 -18.97 4.95 28.77
CA MET A 405 -17.79 5.54 29.38
C MET A 405 -17.72 7.06 29.18
N GLY A 406 -18.63 7.65 28.39
CA GLY A 406 -18.59 9.06 28.04
C GLY A 406 -17.37 9.40 27.18
N GLY A 407 -16.49 10.28 27.68
CA GLY A 407 -15.27 10.68 26.99
C GLY A 407 -14.02 9.99 27.56
N VAL A 408 -13.14 9.50 26.68
CA VAL A 408 -11.83 8.96 27.08
C VAL A 408 -10.74 9.93 26.64
N GLN A 409 -9.88 10.32 27.57
CA GLN A 409 -8.71 11.14 27.32
C GLN A 409 -7.47 10.29 27.49
N VAL A 410 -6.87 9.87 26.39
CA VAL A 410 -5.55 9.21 26.42
C VAL A 410 -4.52 10.32 26.62
N PRO A 411 -3.88 10.42 27.80
CA PRO A 411 -2.90 11.47 28.06
C PRO A 411 -1.69 11.29 27.14
N GLY A 412 -1.04 12.39 26.77
CA GLY A 412 0.26 12.31 26.13
C GLY A 412 1.30 11.66 27.05
N GLY A 413 2.37 11.13 26.45
CA GLY A 413 3.39 10.33 27.12
C GLY A 413 3.08 8.82 27.09
N SER A 414 3.98 8.00 27.62
CA SER A 414 3.81 6.53 27.69
C SER A 414 2.81 6.08 28.77
N ARG A 415 1.73 6.83 28.94
CA ARG A 415 0.67 6.55 29.92
C ARG A 415 -0.54 6.02 29.20
N ASP A 416 -1.01 4.87 29.64
CA ASP A 416 -2.25 4.27 29.20
C ASP A 416 -3.43 4.75 30.04
N VAL A 417 -4.62 4.61 29.47
CA VAL A 417 -5.88 4.65 30.23
C VAL A 417 -6.37 3.22 30.33
N VAL A 418 -6.77 2.82 31.52
CA VAL A 418 -7.25 1.47 31.80
C VAL A 418 -8.71 1.53 32.23
N THR A 419 -9.53 0.61 31.72
CA THR A 419 -10.92 0.47 32.11
C THR A 419 -11.24 -0.99 32.30
N ASP A 420 -11.70 -1.31 33.50
CA ASP A 420 -12.13 -2.66 33.84
C ASP A 420 -13.63 -2.81 33.66
N VAL A 421 -14.02 -3.93 33.06
CA VAL A 421 -15.40 -4.26 32.76
C VAL A 421 -15.71 -5.66 33.23
N GLU A 422 -16.77 -5.80 34.04
CA GLU A 422 -17.34 -7.09 34.38
C GLU A 422 -18.03 -7.73 33.17
N VAL A 423 -17.71 -9.00 32.93
CA VAL A 423 -18.18 -9.77 31.79
C VAL A 423 -19.18 -10.83 32.24
N PRO A 424 -20.44 -10.78 31.78
CA PRO A 424 -21.38 -11.88 31.97
C PRO A 424 -20.90 -13.13 31.24
N ARG A 425 -21.08 -14.32 31.84
CA ARG A 425 -20.69 -15.62 31.24
C ARG A 425 -21.28 -15.91 29.85
N THR A 426 -22.34 -15.20 29.46
CA THR A 426 -22.96 -15.33 28.13
C THR A 426 -22.34 -14.45 27.06
N ALA A 427 -21.47 -13.50 27.46
CA ALA A 427 -20.74 -12.66 26.53
C ALA A 427 -19.64 -13.49 25.86
N THR A 428 -19.50 -13.29 24.57
CA THR A 428 -18.51 -13.97 23.71
C THR A 428 -17.60 -12.96 23.03
N HIS A 429 -18.06 -11.72 22.91
CA HIS A 429 -17.35 -10.63 22.25
C HIS A 429 -17.54 -9.34 23.04
N ALA A 430 -16.56 -8.45 22.96
CA ALA A 430 -16.63 -7.07 23.45
C ALA A 430 -16.44 -6.14 22.26
N MET A 431 -17.42 -5.28 21.99
CA MET A 431 -17.35 -4.26 20.95
C MET A 431 -17.09 -2.90 21.57
N CYS A 432 -15.94 -2.33 21.27
CA CYS A 432 -15.57 -0.98 21.59
C CYS A 432 -16.04 -0.04 20.47
N SER A 433 -16.79 1.00 20.80
CA SER A 433 -17.26 2.01 19.85
C SER A 433 -16.95 3.42 20.38
N PHE A 434 -16.49 4.33 19.52
CA PHE A 434 -16.22 5.71 19.93
C PHE A 434 -16.21 6.69 18.75
N ARG A 435 -16.36 7.98 19.06
CA ARG A 435 -16.17 9.08 18.12
C ARG A 435 -14.81 9.74 18.36
N TRP A 436 -14.03 9.89 17.29
CA TRP A 436 -12.75 10.60 17.34
C TRP A 436 -12.97 12.11 17.47
N ARG A 437 -12.35 12.76 18.47
CA ARG A 437 -12.44 14.23 18.65
C ARG A 437 -11.12 14.95 18.39
N PHE A 438 -10.01 14.41 18.88
CA PHE A 438 -8.69 15.04 18.77
C PHE A 438 -7.59 13.98 18.78
N PRO A 439 -6.47 14.17 18.05
CA PRO A 439 -6.16 15.27 17.14
C PRO A 439 -6.95 15.23 15.82
N SER A 440 -7.06 16.36 15.11
CA SER A 440 -7.67 16.39 13.78
C SER A 440 -6.70 16.00 12.66
N GLU A 441 -5.39 16.04 12.96
CA GLU A 441 -4.29 15.68 12.07
C GLU A 441 -4.33 14.18 11.72
N ALA A 442 -3.86 13.81 10.53
CA ALA A 442 -3.80 12.42 10.13
C ALA A 442 -2.59 11.72 10.76
N GLY A 443 -2.54 10.39 10.67
CA GLY A 443 -1.38 9.62 11.14
C GLY A 443 -1.30 9.41 12.66
N THR A 444 -2.28 9.91 13.43
CA THR A 444 -2.48 9.50 14.83
C THR A 444 -3.49 8.37 14.89
N TYR A 445 -3.19 7.35 15.71
CA TYR A 445 -4.02 6.16 15.89
C TYR A 445 -4.11 5.81 17.36
N VAL A 446 -5.27 5.33 17.81
CA VAL A 446 -5.43 4.77 19.15
C VAL A 446 -5.21 3.26 19.08
N ARG A 447 -4.39 2.72 19.99
CA ARG A 447 -4.35 1.29 20.26
C ARG A 447 -5.34 1.00 21.39
N VAL A 448 -6.22 0.05 21.15
CA VAL A 448 -7.13 -0.50 22.16
C VAL A 448 -6.79 -1.97 22.33
N SER A 449 -6.38 -2.37 23.52
CA SER A 449 -6.04 -3.75 23.86
C SER A 449 -7.06 -4.30 24.84
N LEU A 450 -7.42 -5.58 24.69
CA LEU A 450 -8.22 -6.31 25.65
C LEU A 450 -7.33 -7.29 26.40
N GLU A 451 -7.24 -7.15 27.71
CA GLU A 451 -6.55 -8.06 28.61
C GLU A 451 -7.58 -8.84 29.42
N SER A 452 -7.33 -10.13 29.63
CA SER A 452 -8.09 -10.96 30.55
C SER A 452 -7.19 -11.25 31.75
N PRO A 453 -7.42 -10.61 32.91
CA PRO A 453 -6.62 -10.87 34.09
C PRO A 453 -6.87 -12.32 34.56
N CYS A 454 -5.87 -13.19 34.36
CA CYS A 454 -5.86 -14.57 34.86
C CYS A 454 -5.02 -14.63 36.12
N ASP A 455 -5.67 -14.65 37.30
CA ASP A 455 -5.06 -14.56 38.63
C ASP A 455 -4.09 -13.36 38.83
N GLU A 456 -3.86 -12.94 40.07
CA GLU A 456 -3.35 -11.58 40.40
C GLU A 456 -1.92 -11.22 39.90
N GLU A 457 -1.17 -12.12 39.25
CA GLU A 457 0.27 -11.91 38.95
C GLU A 457 0.71 -12.07 37.48
N GLN A 458 -0.15 -12.51 36.55
CA GLN A 458 0.27 -12.68 35.15
C GLN A 458 -0.68 -12.01 34.16
N GLU A 459 -0.32 -10.79 33.73
CA GLU A 459 -1.00 -10.10 32.64
C GLU A 459 -0.72 -10.82 31.31
N SER A 460 -1.72 -11.54 30.80
CA SER A 460 -1.71 -12.04 29.43
C SER A 460 -2.04 -10.88 28.49
N THR A 461 -1.09 -10.52 27.61
CA THR A 461 -1.33 -9.58 26.51
C THR A 461 -2.36 -10.19 25.55
N GLY A 462 -3.61 -9.75 25.64
CA GLY A 462 -4.66 -10.18 24.72
C GLY A 462 -4.67 -9.38 23.39
N PRO A 463 -5.71 -9.55 22.57
CA PRO A 463 -5.77 -8.92 21.25
C PRO A 463 -5.81 -7.39 21.36
N SER A 464 -5.13 -6.72 20.43
CA SER A 464 -5.16 -5.27 20.26
C SER A 464 -5.59 -4.85 18.86
N PHE A 465 -6.22 -3.68 18.76
CA PHE A 465 -6.56 -3.04 17.49
C PHE A 465 -5.98 -1.64 17.46
N ILE A 466 -5.39 -1.27 16.33
CA ILE A 466 -4.92 0.09 16.06
C ILE A 466 -5.90 0.76 15.11
N LEU A 467 -6.57 1.79 15.61
CA LEU A 467 -7.71 2.41 14.98
C LEU A 467 -7.43 3.87 14.65
N GLY A 468 -7.69 4.24 13.40
CA GLY A 468 -7.64 5.62 12.94
C GLY A 468 -9.01 6.29 13.04
N ARG A 469 -9.04 7.57 12.71
CA ARG A 469 -10.29 8.32 12.55
C ARG A 469 -11.11 7.75 11.39
N ARG A 470 -12.42 7.58 11.60
CA ARG A 470 -13.39 7.27 10.54
C ARG A 470 -13.80 8.55 9.82
N ALA A 471 -13.99 8.48 8.49
CA ALA A 471 -14.49 9.61 7.72
C ALA A 471 -15.95 9.93 8.10
N GLY A 472 -16.31 11.22 8.11
CA GLY A 472 -17.63 11.68 8.55
C GLY A 472 -17.84 11.61 10.07
N ASP A 473 -19.10 11.51 10.48
CA ASP A 473 -19.52 11.51 11.90
C ASP A 473 -19.80 10.10 12.49
N GLY A 474 -19.42 9.06 11.74
CA GLY A 474 -19.60 7.66 12.13
C GLY A 474 -18.73 7.24 13.31
N LEU A 475 -19.15 6.18 14.02
CA LEU A 475 -18.37 5.60 15.12
C LEU A 475 -17.24 4.74 14.57
N VAL A 476 -16.06 4.88 15.17
CA VAL A 476 -14.94 3.94 15.05
C VAL A 476 -15.26 2.73 15.92
N ARG A 477 -14.98 1.53 15.42
CA ARG A 477 -15.30 0.27 16.12
C ARG A 477 -14.17 -0.74 16.08
N ALA A 478 -14.05 -1.50 17.16
CA ALA A 478 -13.27 -2.72 17.23
C ALA A 478 -14.00 -3.77 18.04
N MET A 479 -13.92 -5.02 17.61
CA MET A 479 -14.53 -6.16 18.30
C MET A 479 -13.45 -7.13 18.73
N PHE A 480 -13.50 -7.53 20.00
CA PHE A 480 -12.55 -8.43 20.62
C PHE A 480 -13.26 -9.74 20.98
N PRO A 481 -12.62 -10.90 20.81
CA PRO A 481 -13.08 -12.13 21.45
C PRO A 481 -12.97 -11.98 22.96
N VAL A 482 -13.92 -12.56 23.69
CA VAL A 482 -13.89 -12.62 25.15
C VAL A 482 -13.72 -14.07 25.58
N ASP A 483 -12.74 -14.33 26.43
CA ASP A 483 -12.52 -15.67 26.97
C ASP A 483 -13.78 -16.14 27.71
N PRO A 484 -14.35 -17.32 27.41
CA PRO A 484 -15.54 -17.84 28.09
C PRO A 484 -15.39 -17.99 29.61
N SER A 485 -14.16 -18.09 30.10
CA SER A 485 -13.83 -18.16 31.53
C SER A 485 -13.68 -16.79 32.19
N ALA A 486 -13.51 -15.72 31.42
CA ALA A 486 -13.36 -14.37 31.95
C ALA A 486 -14.65 -13.86 32.59
N ASN A 487 -14.56 -13.48 33.86
CA ASN A 487 -15.61 -12.72 34.57
C ASN A 487 -15.36 -11.19 34.53
N ARG A 488 -14.18 -10.80 34.06
CA ARG A 488 -13.71 -9.42 33.96
C ARG A 488 -12.74 -9.32 32.79
N VAL A 489 -12.81 -8.22 32.07
CA VAL A 489 -11.82 -7.84 31.06
C VAL A 489 -11.33 -6.44 31.36
N ARG A 490 -10.12 -6.16 30.91
CA ARG A 490 -9.47 -4.87 31.04
C ARG A 490 -9.21 -4.31 29.65
N LEU A 491 -9.75 -3.13 29.36
CA LEU A 491 -9.43 -2.39 28.16
C LEU A 491 -8.34 -1.38 28.46
N ARG A 492 -7.27 -1.44 27.66
CA ARG A 492 -6.16 -0.50 27.71
C ARG A 492 -6.19 0.37 26.46
N TRP A 493 -6.06 1.67 26.66
CA TRP A 493 -6.09 2.67 25.61
C TRP A 493 -4.79 3.45 25.62
N GLU A 494 -4.13 3.52 24.47
CA GLU A 494 -2.90 4.29 24.33
C GLU A 494 -2.80 4.88 22.92
N ASN A 495 -1.95 5.90 22.77
CA ASN A 495 -1.55 6.34 21.45
C ASN A 495 -0.61 5.30 20.84
N ALA A 496 -0.94 4.80 19.65
CA ALA A 496 -0.29 3.63 19.08
C ALA A 496 1.16 3.89 18.60
N TYR A 497 1.49 5.14 18.24
CA TYR A 497 2.76 5.44 17.54
C TYR A 497 3.45 6.72 17.97
N ASP A 498 2.79 7.58 18.74
CA ASP A 498 3.38 8.82 19.23
C ASP A 498 3.01 9.05 20.71
N SER A 499 3.49 10.15 21.28
CA SER A 499 3.26 10.49 22.69
C SER A 499 2.28 11.67 22.85
N GLY A 500 1.54 12.01 21.81
CA GLY A 500 0.53 13.05 21.80
C GLY A 500 -0.79 12.58 22.42
N PRO A 501 -1.57 13.50 23.01
CA PRO A 501 -2.85 13.15 23.62
C PRO A 501 -3.91 12.82 22.56
N ILE A 502 -4.82 11.90 22.89
CA ILE A 502 -6.00 11.56 22.08
C ILE A 502 -7.26 11.80 22.91
N ALA A 503 -8.24 12.49 22.32
CA ALA A 503 -9.56 12.66 22.90
C ALA A 503 -10.60 11.88 22.10
N LEU A 504 -11.31 10.99 22.79
CA LEU A 504 -12.42 10.22 22.27
C LEU A 504 -13.71 10.65 22.99
N ALA A 505 -14.82 10.64 22.27
CA ALA A 505 -16.15 10.90 22.83
C ALA A 505 -17.08 9.72 22.55
N ASP A 506 -18.21 9.69 23.26
CA ASP A 506 -19.27 8.71 23.06
C ASP A 506 -18.74 7.27 23.12
N VAL A 507 -17.79 7.03 24.04
CA VAL A 507 -17.09 5.75 24.18
C VAL A 507 -18.03 4.75 24.83
N GLN A 508 -18.32 3.67 24.11
CA GLN A 508 -19.24 2.61 24.54
C GLN A 508 -18.58 1.24 24.41
N ILE A 509 -18.88 0.37 25.37
CA ILE A 509 -18.51 -1.05 25.33
C ILE A 509 -19.78 -1.88 25.33
N ASP A 510 -20.04 -2.53 24.21
CA ASP A 510 -21.13 -3.49 24.05
C ASP A 510 -20.58 -4.90 24.26
N LEU A 511 -21.07 -5.59 25.30
CA LEU A 511 -20.81 -7.02 25.49
C LEU A 511 -21.86 -7.81 24.71
N LEU A 512 -21.40 -8.63 23.77
CA LEU A 512 -22.22 -9.29 22.76
C LEU A 512 -22.14 -10.81 22.88
N SER A 513 -23.23 -11.49 22.50
CA SER A 513 -23.33 -12.94 22.48
C SER A 513 -23.61 -13.47 21.08
N ALA A 514 -22.67 -14.28 20.58
CA ALA A 514 -22.77 -15.06 19.36
C ALA A 514 -23.26 -16.50 19.63
N GLN A 515 -23.66 -16.85 20.86
CA GLN A 515 -24.05 -18.23 21.24
C GLN A 515 -25.19 -18.82 20.41
N HIS A 516 -25.99 -17.98 19.75
CA HIS A 516 -27.08 -18.40 18.87
C HIS A 516 -26.61 -18.71 17.44
N LEU A 517 -25.35 -18.40 17.12
CA LEU A 517 -24.73 -18.66 15.82
C LEU A 517 -23.94 -19.97 15.84
N PRO A 518 -23.78 -20.64 14.70
CA PRO A 518 -22.91 -21.81 14.58
C PRO A 518 -21.48 -21.49 15.06
N GLY A 519 -20.93 -22.36 15.92
CA GLY A 519 -19.57 -22.19 16.47
C GLY A 519 -19.44 -21.11 17.54
N ALA A 520 -20.49 -20.34 17.85
CA ALA A 520 -20.48 -19.23 18.80
C ALA A 520 -19.43 -18.14 18.50
N THR A 521 -19.05 -17.98 17.23
CA THR A 521 -18.04 -17.04 16.72
C THR A 521 -18.64 -16.10 15.68
N TYR A 522 -18.02 -14.94 15.48
CA TYR A 522 -18.42 -13.97 14.46
C TYR A 522 -17.18 -13.30 13.84
N PRO A 523 -17.11 -13.12 12.51
CA PRO A 523 -15.92 -12.57 11.85
C PRO A 523 -15.62 -11.15 12.32
N PHE A 524 -14.34 -10.86 12.61
CA PHE A 524 -13.91 -9.54 13.11
C PHE A 524 -13.88 -8.43 12.05
N GLY A 525 -13.96 -8.78 10.76
CA GLY A 525 -13.96 -7.83 9.66
C GLY A 525 -14.80 -8.29 8.48
N ALA A 526 -14.70 -7.55 7.38
CA ALA A 526 -15.35 -7.89 6.12
C ALA A 526 -14.35 -8.16 5.01
N VAL A 527 -13.60 -7.15 4.55
CA VAL A 527 -12.73 -7.29 3.36
C VAL A 527 -11.35 -7.80 3.74
N GLY A 528 -10.95 -7.61 4.98
CA GLY A 528 -9.66 -8.03 5.48
C GLY A 528 -9.48 -7.68 6.95
N LEU A 529 -8.33 -8.02 7.49
CA LEU A 529 -7.98 -7.83 8.89
C LEU A 529 -6.68 -7.02 9.02
N VAL A 530 -6.51 -6.39 10.18
CA VAL A 530 -5.39 -5.49 10.44
C VAL A 530 -4.65 -5.98 11.68
N ALA A 531 -3.37 -6.34 11.52
CA ALA A 531 -2.49 -6.75 12.61
C ALA A 531 -1.87 -5.51 13.27
N ALA A 532 -2.08 -5.32 14.57
CA ALA A 532 -1.42 -4.26 15.34
C ALA A 532 0.06 -4.57 15.61
N ASP A 533 0.40 -5.86 15.66
CA ASP A 533 1.76 -6.38 15.79
C ASP A 533 1.86 -7.81 15.23
N ASP A 534 3.10 -8.31 15.11
CA ASP A 534 3.40 -9.58 14.44
C ASP A 534 2.77 -10.79 15.16
N SER A 535 2.59 -10.72 16.49
CA SER A 535 2.04 -11.83 17.27
C SER A 535 0.57 -12.10 16.94
N GLN A 536 -0.15 -11.08 16.44
CA GLN A 536 -1.55 -11.19 16.09
C GLN A 536 -1.80 -11.81 14.72
N VAL A 537 -0.78 -11.94 13.87
CA VAL A 537 -0.97 -12.41 12.50
C VAL A 537 -1.57 -13.81 12.49
N ALA A 538 -1.10 -14.72 13.34
CA ALA A 538 -1.62 -16.09 13.42
C ALA A 538 -3.09 -16.13 13.87
N PRO A 539 -3.50 -15.50 14.99
CA PRO A 539 -4.92 -15.39 15.37
C PRO A 539 -5.82 -14.76 14.30
N LEU A 540 -5.32 -13.79 13.52
CA LEU A 540 -6.08 -13.20 12.41
C LEU A 540 -6.21 -14.17 11.23
N VAL A 541 -5.22 -15.02 10.97
CA VAL A 541 -5.34 -16.11 10.01
C VAL A 541 -6.37 -17.13 10.51
N ASP A 542 -6.38 -17.48 11.79
CA ASP A 542 -7.38 -18.39 12.38
C ASP A 542 -8.81 -17.89 12.13
N ASP A 543 -9.08 -16.61 12.41
CA ASP A 543 -10.39 -15.99 12.16
C ASP A 543 -10.76 -16.01 10.67
N MET A 544 -9.81 -15.65 9.80
CA MET A 544 -10.06 -15.60 8.36
C MET A 544 -10.27 -16.98 7.75
N VAL A 545 -9.60 -18.02 8.26
CA VAL A 545 -9.82 -19.42 7.85
C VAL A 545 -11.17 -19.91 8.35
N ALA A 546 -11.51 -19.66 9.63
CA ALA A 546 -12.78 -20.06 10.22
C ALA A 546 -13.99 -19.42 9.52
N HIS A 547 -13.82 -18.19 9.03
CA HIS A 547 -14.87 -17.42 8.37
C HIS A 547 -14.58 -17.13 6.89
N TRP A 548 -13.82 -18.00 6.21
CA TRP A 548 -13.32 -17.75 4.86
C TRP A 548 -14.42 -17.39 3.85
N LEU A 549 -15.56 -18.09 3.88
CA LEU A 549 -16.69 -17.82 2.98
C LEU A 549 -17.22 -16.39 3.13
N HIS A 550 -17.32 -15.90 4.37
CA HIS A 550 -17.73 -14.53 4.64
C HIS A 550 -16.73 -13.54 4.04
N TYR A 551 -15.45 -13.68 4.38
CA TYR A 551 -14.38 -12.79 3.90
C TYR A 551 -14.25 -12.78 2.38
N ARG A 552 -14.41 -13.95 1.74
CA ARG A 552 -14.35 -14.07 0.28
C ARG A 552 -15.53 -13.35 -0.38
N ARG A 553 -16.75 -13.53 0.13
CA ARG A 553 -17.95 -12.85 -0.38
C ARG A 553 -17.82 -11.34 -0.31
N THR A 554 -17.51 -10.81 0.88
CA THR A 554 -17.39 -9.36 1.12
C THR A 554 -16.23 -8.75 0.34
N ALA A 555 -15.10 -9.47 0.19
CA ALA A 555 -14.00 -9.01 -0.65
C ALA A 555 -14.37 -8.97 -2.14
N LEU A 556 -15.15 -9.94 -2.65
CA LEU A 556 -15.67 -9.92 -4.03
C LEU A 556 -16.67 -8.80 -4.29
N GLU A 557 -17.49 -8.46 -3.30
CA GLU A 557 -18.38 -7.29 -3.36
C GLU A 557 -17.56 -6.00 -3.41
N PHE A 558 -16.57 -5.86 -2.52
CA PHE A 558 -15.67 -4.71 -2.46
C PHE A 558 -14.86 -4.52 -3.75
N ALA A 559 -14.41 -5.63 -4.36
CA ALA A 559 -13.62 -5.65 -5.58
C ALA A 559 -14.25 -4.87 -6.75
N GLN A 560 -15.58 -4.75 -6.79
CA GLN A 560 -16.29 -4.05 -7.87
C GLN A 560 -15.98 -2.56 -7.88
N GLY A 561 -16.19 -1.90 -6.75
CA GLY A 561 -15.86 -0.47 -6.59
C GLY A 561 -14.35 -0.25 -6.65
N TRP A 562 -13.58 -1.16 -6.04
CA TRP A 562 -12.12 -1.08 -6.00
C TRP A 562 -11.49 -1.15 -7.39
N SER A 563 -11.88 -2.13 -8.22
CA SER A 563 -11.37 -2.28 -9.59
C SER A 563 -11.80 -1.12 -10.49
N ALA A 564 -13.02 -0.61 -10.31
CA ALA A 564 -13.49 0.56 -11.04
C ALA A 564 -12.69 1.83 -10.69
N PHE A 565 -12.30 1.99 -9.42
CA PHE A 565 -11.42 3.07 -8.99
C PHE A 565 -10.00 2.90 -9.55
N HIS A 566 -9.44 1.70 -9.51
CA HIS A 566 -8.08 1.37 -9.97
C HIS A 566 -7.98 1.06 -11.48
N ASN A 567 -8.88 1.63 -12.29
CA ASN A 567 -8.92 1.44 -13.73
C ASN A 567 -8.01 2.46 -14.46
N ALA A 568 -7.23 1.98 -15.43
CA ALA A 568 -6.39 2.84 -16.28
C ALA A 568 -7.18 3.87 -17.12
N ASP A 569 -8.40 3.55 -17.56
CA ASP A 569 -9.30 4.48 -18.26
C ASP A 569 -9.62 5.70 -17.38
N ARG A 570 -9.80 5.48 -16.07
CA ARG A 570 -10.01 6.56 -15.12
C ARG A 570 -8.78 7.45 -15.00
N ILE A 571 -7.58 6.88 -14.94
CA ILE A 571 -6.33 7.67 -14.92
C ILE A 571 -6.28 8.57 -16.14
N VAL A 572 -6.44 8.03 -17.34
CA VAL A 572 -6.41 8.82 -18.59
C VAL A 572 -7.48 9.90 -18.60
N ALA A 573 -8.71 9.59 -18.14
CA ALA A 573 -9.79 10.56 -18.04
C ALA A 573 -9.46 11.71 -17.07
N GLU A 574 -8.88 11.40 -15.90
CA GLU A 574 -8.48 12.40 -14.90
C GLU A 574 -7.33 13.30 -15.42
N LEU A 575 -6.35 12.73 -16.12
CA LEU A 575 -5.29 13.51 -16.78
C LEU A 575 -5.90 14.48 -17.80
N ALA A 576 -6.76 13.98 -18.70
CA ALA A 576 -7.39 14.77 -19.75
C ALA A 576 -8.40 15.81 -19.23
N GLN A 577 -9.05 15.57 -18.08
CA GLN A 577 -9.97 16.53 -17.46
C GLN A 577 -9.22 17.74 -16.92
N ARG A 578 -8.05 17.54 -16.31
CA ARG A 578 -7.23 18.63 -15.74
C ARG A 578 -6.65 19.57 -16.78
N THR A 579 -6.38 19.05 -17.97
CA THR A 579 -6.08 19.87 -19.14
C THR A 579 -7.18 20.90 -19.42
N ARG A 580 -8.45 20.49 -19.34
CA ARG A 580 -9.60 21.37 -19.66
C ARG A 580 -9.86 22.42 -18.58
N THR A 581 -9.70 22.07 -17.30
CA THR A 581 -9.93 23.03 -16.20
C THR A 581 -8.84 24.09 -16.11
N SER A 582 -7.60 23.76 -16.49
CA SER A 582 -6.52 24.75 -16.59
C SER A 582 -6.78 25.77 -17.70
N THR A 583 -7.36 25.35 -18.82
CA THR A 583 -7.70 26.27 -19.93
C THR A 583 -8.87 27.21 -19.62
N SER A 584 -9.80 26.84 -18.73
CA SER A 584 -10.96 27.69 -18.41
C SER A 584 -10.64 28.85 -17.47
N HIS A 585 -9.62 28.71 -16.60
CA HIS A 585 -9.20 29.80 -15.71
C HIS A 585 -8.39 30.89 -16.45
N GLY A 586 -7.86 30.59 -17.64
CA GLY A 586 -7.17 31.57 -18.49
C GLY A 586 -8.08 32.46 -19.33
N LEU A 587 -9.39 32.16 -19.44
CA LEU A 587 -10.35 32.92 -20.25
C LEU A 587 -11.26 33.86 -19.44
N SER A 588 -11.17 33.86 -18.11
CA SER A 588 -11.92 34.76 -17.22
C SER A 588 -11.11 35.99 -16.76
N ALA A 589 -9.89 36.17 -17.25
CA ALA A 589 -8.98 37.26 -16.87
C ALA A 589 -8.39 37.98 -18.10
N ALA A 590 -9.25 38.27 -19.08
CA ALA A 590 -8.93 39.16 -20.21
C ALA A 590 -9.98 40.27 -20.31
#